data_AF-A0A432F0N0-F1
#
_entry.id   AF-A0A432F0N0-F1
#
_cell.length_a   1.000
_cell.length_b   1.000
_cell.length_c   1.000
_cell.angle_alpha   90.00
_cell.angle_beta   90.00
_cell.angle_gamma   90.00
#
_symmetry.space_group_name_H-M   'P 1'
#
loop_
_entity.id
_entity.type
_entity.pdbx_description
1 polymer ?
#
loop_
_entity_poly.entity_id
_entity_poly.type
_entity_poly.pdbx_seq_one_letter_code
_entity_poly.pdbx_strand_id
1 'polypeptide(L)'
;ETAETAEIANDKKDDFSKLLGIGPSMLKRLQEVEIYSFKQLSEVDIKELTEKLVANGARINNKAIMDSWNEQAKLASKGDFEGLKVLQNKLKKS
;
A
#
# COMPACT_ATOMS: atom_id res chain seq x y z
N GLU A 1 24.90 -7.14 19.73
CA GLU A 1 23.58 -7.12 19.09
C GLU A 1 22.83 -5.93 19.67
N THR A 2 22.70 -4.85 18.91
CA THR A 2 21.96 -3.66 19.31
C THR A 2 21.23 -3.17 18.07
N ALA A 3 19.98 -3.62 17.98
CA ALA A 3 18.91 -2.88 17.33
C ALA A 3 18.84 -1.49 17.97
N GLU A 4 18.60 -0.47 17.15
CA GLU A 4 17.83 0.77 17.42
C GLU A 4 18.40 1.93 16.60
N THR A 5 17.91 2.07 15.38
CA THR A 5 17.78 3.39 14.73
C THR A 5 16.38 3.47 14.12
N ALA A 6 15.37 3.42 14.98
CA ALA A 6 14.01 3.83 14.61
C ALA A 6 14.03 5.36 14.53
N GLU A 7 14.47 5.87 13.39
CA GLU A 7 14.51 7.30 13.11
C GLU A 7 13.09 7.89 13.07
N ILE A 8 12.73 8.51 14.19
CA ILE A 8 11.88 9.68 14.29
C ILE A 8 10.45 9.47 13.76
N ALA A 9 9.58 9.09 14.69
CA ALA A 9 8.14 9.35 14.65
C ALA A 9 7.89 10.85 14.44
N ASN A 10 7.86 11.26 13.19
CA ASN A 10 7.08 12.42 12.78
C ASN A 10 5.74 11.85 12.29
N ASP A 11 4.72 12.68 12.30
CA ASP A 11 3.35 12.52 11.79
C ASP A 11 3.27 12.04 10.30
N LYS A 12 4.01 10.98 9.96
CA LYS A 12 4.48 10.61 8.62
C LYS A 12 3.55 9.58 8.02
N LYS A 13 2.65 10.09 7.18
CA LYS A 13 2.02 9.28 6.13
C LYS A 13 3.11 8.61 5.30
N ASP A 14 3.04 7.29 5.17
CA ASP A 14 3.94 6.56 4.27
C ASP A 14 3.71 7.00 2.83
N ASP A 15 4.78 6.97 2.03
CA ASP A 15 4.70 7.30 0.61
C ASP A 15 4.11 6.13 -0.18
N PHE A 16 2.78 6.03 -0.21
CA PHE A 16 2.08 4.99 -0.99
C PHE A 16 2.36 5.06 -2.50
N SER A 17 2.95 6.15 -3.00
CA SER A 17 3.46 6.26 -4.38
C SER A 17 4.47 5.15 -4.73
N LYS A 18 5.12 4.54 -3.72
CA LYS A 18 6.00 3.38 -3.90
C LYS A 18 5.28 2.10 -4.29
N LEU A 19 3.98 1.99 -4.00
CA LEU A 19 3.17 0.81 -4.31
C LEU A 19 2.58 0.92 -5.72
N LEU A 20 2.47 -0.20 -6.41
CA LEU A 20 1.92 -0.19 -7.77
C LEU A 20 0.40 -0.03 -7.71
N GLY A 21 -0.15 0.82 -8.58
CA GLY A 21 -1.60 1.03 -8.68
C GLY A 21 -2.19 2.02 -7.68
N ILE A 22 -1.39 2.54 -6.73
CA ILE A 22 -1.81 3.64 -5.85
C ILE A 22 -1.34 4.96 -6.44
N GLY A 23 -2.21 5.59 -7.23
CA GLY A 23 -2.01 6.96 -7.71
C GLY A 23 -2.48 8.02 -6.69
N PRO A 24 -2.28 9.32 -6.98
CA PRO A 24 -2.67 10.42 -6.07
C PRO A 24 -4.16 10.41 -5.71
N SER A 25 -5.05 10.04 -6.65
CA SER A 25 -6.48 9.90 -6.39
C SER A 25 -6.79 8.77 -5.40
N MET A 26 -6.05 7.67 -5.50
CA MET A 26 -6.24 6.52 -4.62
C MET A 26 -5.64 6.78 -3.23
N LEU A 27 -4.47 7.42 -3.18
CA LEU A 27 -3.87 7.91 -1.93
C LEU A 27 -4.87 8.76 -1.13
N LYS A 28 -5.52 9.73 -1.78
CA LYS A 28 -6.53 10.56 -1.11
C LYS A 28 -7.66 9.72 -0.51
N ARG A 29 -8.13 8.69 -1.22
CA ARG A 29 -9.20 7.80 -0.75
C ARG A 29 -8.77 6.89 0.39
N LEU A 30 -7.54 6.38 0.35
CA LEU A 30 -6.94 5.63 1.46
C LEU A 30 -6.88 6.50 2.72
N GLN A 31 -6.51 7.77 2.56
CA GLN A 31 -6.49 8.75 3.64
C GLN A 31 -7.89 9.08 4.19
N GLU A 32 -8.93 9.07 3.33
CA GLU A 32 -10.33 9.24 3.76
C GLU A 32 -10.85 8.06 4.57
N VAL A 33 -10.29 6.85 4.38
CA VAL A 33 -10.58 5.66 5.19
C VAL A 33 -9.54 5.41 6.29
N GLU A 34 -8.79 6.46 6.66
CA GLU A 34 -7.82 6.48 7.77
C GLU A 34 -6.60 5.55 7.59
N ILE A 35 -6.27 5.19 6.35
CA ILE A 35 -5.07 4.43 6.01
C ILE A 35 -3.96 5.40 5.62
N TYR A 36 -2.96 5.51 6.49
CA TYR A 36 -1.84 6.43 6.34
C TYR A 36 -0.49 5.74 6.25
N SER A 37 -0.40 4.44 6.58
CA SER A 37 0.86 3.71 6.64
C SER A 37 0.85 2.37 5.89
N PHE A 38 2.03 1.92 5.45
CA PHE A 38 2.22 0.60 4.84
C PHE A 38 1.80 -0.52 5.79
N LYS A 39 2.06 -0.34 7.08
CA LYS A 39 1.64 -1.32 8.09
C LYS A 39 0.13 -1.47 8.13
N GLN A 40 -0.61 -0.35 8.25
CA GLN A 40 -2.07 -0.37 8.20
C GLN A 40 -2.58 -1.04 6.91
N LEU A 41 -2.05 -0.62 5.75
CA LEU A 41 -2.46 -1.19 4.47
C LEU A 41 -2.11 -2.68 4.34
N SER A 42 -1.10 -3.19 5.04
CA SER A 42 -0.77 -4.61 5.03
C SER A 42 -1.69 -5.47 5.91
N GLU A 43 -2.38 -4.84 6.88
CA GLU A 43 -3.22 -5.49 7.87
C GLU A 43 -4.72 -5.38 7.55
N VAL A 44 -5.13 -4.47 6.66
CA VAL A 44 -6.53 -4.35 6.26
C VAL A 44 -6.99 -5.53 5.41
N ASP A 45 -8.27 -5.85 5.46
CA ASP A 45 -8.86 -6.79 4.50
C ASP A 45 -9.00 -6.09 3.13
N ILE A 46 -8.34 -6.63 2.09
CA ILE A 46 -8.40 -6.06 0.74
C ILE A 46 -9.82 -6.00 0.21
N LYS A 47 -10.67 -6.99 0.51
CA LYS A 47 -12.04 -7.02 -0.03
C LYS A 47 -12.84 -5.89 0.58
N GLU A 48 -12.81 -5.77 1.91
CA GLU A 48 -13.50 -4.69 2.62
C GLU A 48 -12.95 -3.31 2.20
N LEU A 49 -11.62 -3.17 2.10
CA LEU A 49 -11.00 -1.94 1.62
C LEU A 49 -11.48 -1.60 0.20
N THR A 50 -11.51 -2.58 -0.69
CA THR A 50 -11.98 -2.40 -2.07
C THR A 50 -13.42 -1.92 -2.11
N GLU A 51 -14.30 -2.55 -1.33
CA GLU A 51 -15.71 -2.15 -1.22
C GLU A 51 -15.85 -0.71 -0.71
N LYS A 52 -15.12 -0.34 0.35
CA LYS A 52 -15.10 1.02 0.89
C LYS A 52 -14.60 2.03 -0.14
N LEU A 53 -13.51 1.72 -0.85
CA LEU A 53 -12.95 2.59 -1.88
C LEU A 53 -13.92 2.77 -3.04
N VAL A 54 -14.51 1.70 -3.55
CA VAL A 54 -15.50 1.73 -4.63
C VAL A 54 -16.77 2.47 -4.22
N ALA A 55 -17.25 2.28 -2.99
CA ALA A 55 -18.39 3.02 -2.43
C ALA A 55 -18.11 4.53 -2.34
N ASN A 56 -16.85 4.91 -2.08
CA ASN A 56 -16.40 6.29 -2.15
C ASN A 56 -16.14 6.78 -3.59
N GLY A 57 -16.43 5.97 -4.60
CA GLY A 57 -16.28 6.28 -6.02
C GLY A 57 -14.87 6.06 -6.56
N ALA A 58 -14.07 5.17 -5.96
CA ALA A 58 -12.77 4.79 -6.50
C ALA A 58 -12.95 3.89 -7.73
N ARG A 59 -12.11 4.09 -8.74
CA ARG A 59 -12.08 3.23 -9.93
C ARG A 59 -10.96 2.22 -9.80
N ILE A 60 -11.32 0.95 -9.93
CA ILE A 60 -10.37 -0.16 -9.88
C ILE A 60 -9.98 -0.52 -11.29
N ASN A 61 -8.80 -0.06 -11.71
CA ASN A 61 -8.33 -0.30 -13.07
C ASN A 61 -7.73 -1.70 -13.25
N ASN A 62 -7.14 -2.27 -12.18
CA ASN A 62 -6.52 -3.57 -12.23
C ASN A 62 -6.69 -4.28 -10.88
N LYS A 63 -7.58 -5.29 -10.86
CA LYS A 63 -7.92 -6.02 -9.64
C LYS A 63 -6.73 -6.83 -9.11
N ALA A 64 -5.87 -7.37 -9.99
CA ALA A 64 -4.70 -8.14 -9.56
C ALA A 64 -3.69 -7.26 -8.80
N ILE A 65 -3.50 -6.02 -9.26
CA ILE A 65 -2.62 -5.05 -8.58
C ILE A 65 -3.22 -4.67 -7.22
N MET A 66 -4.53 -4.45 -7.16
CA MET A 66 -5.23 -4.12 -5.91
C MET A 66 -5.17 -5.26 -4.88
N ASP A 67 -5.36 -6.50 -5.33
CA ASP A 67 -5.25 -7.68 -4.48
C ASP A 67 -3.83 -7.84 -3.88
N SER A 68 -2.84 -7.34 -4.61
CA SER A 68 -1.45 -7.33 -4.18
C SER A 68 -1.09 -6.18 -3.24
N TRP A 69 -1.96 -5.19 -2.99
CA TRP A 69 -1.60 -4.03 -2.17
C TRP A 69 -1.17 -4.41 -0.76
N ASN A 70 -1.81 -5.40 -0.13
CA ASN A 70 -1.40 -5.89 1.18
C ASN A 70 0.03 -6.44 1.15
N GLU A 71 0.35 -7.24 0.14
CA GLU A 71 1.67 -7.85 0.00
C GLU A 71 2.74 -6.80 -0.32
N GLN A 72 2.42 -5.86 -1.21
CA GLN A 72 3.27 -4.73 -1.53
C GLN A 72 3.53 -3.84 -0.30
N ALA A 73 2.49 -3.52 0.45
CA ALA A 73 2.59 -2.73 1.67
C ALA A 73 3.38 -3.48 2.75
N LYS A 74 3.19 -4.80 2.88
CA LYS A 74 3.97 -5.64 3.80
C LYS A 74 5.47 -5.59 3.47
N LEU A 75 5.84 -5.70 2.20
CA LEU A 75 7.24 -5.59 1.76
C LEU A 75 7.79 -4.19 2.02
N ALA A 76 7.04 -3.15 1.65
CA ALA A 76 7.43 -1.75 1.90
C ALA A 76 7.58 -1.42 3.39
N SER A 77 6.70 -1.94 4.25
CA SER A 77 6.75 -1.75 5.71
C SER A 77 8.01 -2.36 6.34
N LYS A 78 8.58 -3.39 5.69
CA LYS A 78 9.84 -4.03 6.08
C LYS A 78 11.08 -3.38 5.46
N GLY A 79 10.89 -2.38 4.59
CA GLY A 79 11.97 -1.82 3.77
C GLY A 79 12.43 -2.73 2.64
N ASP A 80 11.72 -3.82 2.34
CA ASP A 80 12.05 -4.79 1.29
C ASP A 80 11.61 -4.27 -0.09
N PHE A 81 12.28 -3.22 -0.58
CA PHE A 81 11.96 -2.63 -1.87
C PHE A 81 12.40 -3.51 -3.06
N GLU A 82 13.35 -4.42 -2.85
CA GLU A 82 13.79 -5.38 -3.85
C GLU A 82 12.70 -6.41 -4.16
N GLY A 83 12.16 -7.08 -3.13
CA GLY A 83 11.05 -8.01 -3.30
C GLY A 83 9.79 -7.29 -3.79
N LEU A 84 9.54 -6.06 -3.33
CA LEU A 84 8.48 -5.22 -3.88
C LEU A 84 8.62 -5.04 -5.39
N LYS A 85 9.82 -4.72 -5.89
CA LYS A 85 10.08 -4.55 -7.32
C LYS A 85 9.88 -5.84 -8.10
N VAL A 86 10.25 -6.99 -7.55
CA VAL A 86 10.00 -8.31 -8.17
C VAL A 86 8.50 -8.57 -8.29
N LEU A 87 7.75 -8.36 -7.21
CA LEU A 87 6.29 -8.50 -7.21
C LEU A 87 5.64 -7.58 -8.24
N GLN A 88 6.04 -6.30 -8.28
CA GLN A 88 5.56 -5.32 -9.26
C GLN A 88 5.83 -5.74 -10.70
N ASN A 89 7.01 -6.31 -10.99
CA ASN A 89 7.34 -6.80 -12.32
C ASN A 89 6.47 -7.98 -12.75
N LYS A 90 6.14 -8.88 -11.81
CA LYS A 90 5.20 -9.98 -12.09
C LYS A 90 3.82 -9.43 -12.46
N LEU A 91 3.30 -8.50 -11.66
CA LEU A 91 1.97 -7.89 -11.88
C LEU A 91 1.84 -7.10 -13.18
N LYS A 92 2.92 -6.49 -13.67
CA LYS A 92 2.93 -5.77 -14.96
C LYS A 92 3.01 -6.69 -16.17
N LYS A 93 3.48 -7.92 -16.00
CA LYS A 93 3.62 -8.92 -17.08
C LYS A 93 2.41 -9.84 -17.20
N SER A 94 1.57 -9.90 -16.16
CA SER A 94 0.28 -10.61 -16.14
C SER A 94 -0.84 -9.72 -16.66
#